data_AF-A0A0R2EYI1-F1
#
_entry.id   AF-A0A0R2EYI1-F1
#
_cell.length_a   1.000
_cell.length_b   1.000
_cell.length_c   1.000
_cell.angle_alpha   90.00
_cell.angle_beta   90.00
_cell.angle_gamma   90.00
#
_symmetry.space_group_name_H-M   'P 1'
#
loop_
_entity.id
_entity.type
_entity.pdbx_description
1 polymer ?
#
loop_
_entity_poly.entity_id
_entity_poly.type
_entity_poly.pdbx_seq_one_letter_code
_entity_poly.pdbx_strand_id
1 'polypeptide(L)'
;MSTPTDTGHRLGKFFRDRRTGRGLTLEEVTGAGSSATLSRFERGEIDISADKAIRVLQQIGSGYFDFMDFYNSDTANFPLELQEIIQLNDTGQLKNRVQSYLDAHPKPTAMTRLAHILLEAGTHWPDPNYHLSAAAEQEVADRLAVPETFNFLGLELLKAVIGPASPELLDLLWQRTKRVSGEWHEMEVLMLWLGALMHRDQPMIAAMQTELRPYFTHLQSYASAQEFAPNWQYGVAVARWIKEPTLANADQVEKLISTLYAMGIETDAQWFTMMFARTKASQVQHNPALVDHPLTYTVAATPGDVIRFRRQEMGMRQKDLAAIVSPAALHRFETGQTQLSFGNLMRLCGTLALLPSQILERVTPPAGPKPLSLNEAFRRIQYRPLAAKTDPQQVITTFATQLPGIPSRILDQELFILKVAANQPDDAAGKMRQMAAQSFNQLMQVNHWEAMEMYSVQALVNWLDPAQLALVFNKGWRLMKLHPELIGGVHYCIGFCQAVRRVVTEFPSQAEEFIAQFTWLEDDPKRELLIATPYGWQMLGACLFAAYSLAPSAKRRAKCEQFVHRALRVGQGNIVTTLGHDWHALLPEGFLPRLIQSYQP
;
A
#
# COMPACT_ATOMS: atom_id res chain seq x y z
N MET A 1 2.04 -2.23 -29.03
CA MET A 1 1.91 -3.60 -28.48
C MET A 1 3.28 -4.07 -28.04
N SER A 2 3.48 -4.30 -26.74
CA SER A 2 4.67 -5.02 -26.23
C SER A 2 4.67 -6.41 -26.87
N THR A 3 5.67 -6.72 -27.69
CA THR A 3 5.80 -8.07 -28.27
C THR A 3 6.24 -9.03 -27.15
N PRO A 4 6.02 -10.35 -27.28
CA PRO A 4 6.54 -11.33 -26.31
C PRO A 4 8.05 -11.15 -26.03
N THR A 5 8.80 -10.66 -27.02
CA THR A 5 10.22 -10.29 -26.93
C THR A 5 10.46 -9.08 -26.01
N ASP A 6 9.59 -8.06 -26.06
CA ASP A 6 9.69 -6.86 -25.22
C ASP A 6 9.41 -7.14 -23.73
N THR A 7 8.37 -7.94 -23.44
CA THR A 7 8.11 -8.39 -22.06
C THR A 7 9.27 -9.23 -21.52
N GLY A 8 9.84 -10.13 -22.31
CA GLY A 8 10.99 -10.95 -21.92
C GLY A 8 12.24 -10.11 -21.59
N HIS A 9 12.56 -9.11 -22.41
CA HIS A 9 13.67 -8.18 -22.15
C HIS A 9 13.45 -7.35 -20.89
N ARG A 10 12.26 -6.80 -20.70
CA ARG A 10 11.94 -6.00 -19.49
C ARG A 10 12.00 -6.84 -18.23
N LEU A 11 11.48 -8.07 -18.29
CA LEU A 11 11.51 -9.00 -17.16
C LEU A 11 12.95 -9.43 -16.84
N GLY A 12 13.76 -9.76 -17.85
CA GLY A 12 15.18 -10.03 -17.67
C GLY A 12 15.92 -8.86 -17.02
N LYS A 13 15.67 -7.64 -17.50
CA LYS A 13 16.25 -6.41 -16.95
C LYS A 13 15.84 -6.18 -15.48
N PHE A 14 14.57 -6.39 -15.14
CA PHE A 14 14.08 -6.28 -13.76
C PHE A 14 14.91 -7.12 -12.78
N PHE A 15 15.15 -8.39 -13.14
CA PHE A 15 15.94 -9.32 -12.31
C PHE A 15 17.41 -8.91 -12.25
N ARG A 16 17.99 -8.53 -13.39
CA ARG A 16 19.38 -8.09 -13.48
C ARG A 16 19.65 -6.86 -12.62
N ASP A 17 18.79 -5.85 -12.71
CA ASP A 17 18.97 -4.58 -12.00
C ASP A 17 18.95 -4.80 -10.48
N ARG A 18 18.05 -5.65 -9.97
CA ARG A 18 17.98 -6.02 -8.55
C ARG A 18 19.18 -6.83 -8.10
N ARG A 19 19.52 -7.88 -8.86
CA ARG A 19 20.68 -8.74 -8.57
C ARG A 19 21.96 -7.91 -8.51
N THR A 20 22.24 -7.14 -9.55
CA THR A 20 23.46 -6.33 -9.64
C THR A 20 23.45 -5.16 -8.67
N GLY A 21 22.29 -4.56 -8.40
CA GLY A 21 22.12 -3.51 -7.38
C GLY A 21 22.46 -3.99 -5.98
N ARG A 22 22.17 -5.26 -5.64
CA ARG A 22 22.56 -5.91 -4.39
C ARG A 22 23.98 -6.52 -4.43
N GLY A 23 24.70 -6.28 -5.53
CA GLY A 23 26.07 -6.75 -5.73
C GLY A 23 26.21 -8.26 -5.82
N LEU A 24 25.14 -8.97 -6.16
CA LEU A 24 25.13 -10.43 -6.27
C LEU A 24 25.64 -10.87 -7.64
N THR A 25 26.44 -11.93 -7.67
CA THR A 25 26.87 -12.61 -8.88
C THR A 25 25.79 -13.55 -9.41
N LEU A 26 25.93 -13.99 -10.67
CA LEU A 26 25.04 -15.02 -11.23
C LEU A 26 25.18 -16.35 -10.48
N GLU A 27 26.38 -16.71 -10.04
CA GLU A 27 26.68 -17.97 -9.35
C GLU A 27 26.07 -18.00 -7.95
N GLU A 28 26.17 -16.90 -7.19
CA GLU A 28 25.53 -16.77 -5.89
C GLU A 28 24.01 -16.97 -5.98
N VAL A 29 23.39 -16.42 -7.03
CA VAL A 29 21.95 -16.56 -7.24
C VAL A 29 21.62 -17.96 -7.77
N THR A 30 22.31 -18.50 -8.77
CA THR A 30 21.89 -19.81 -9.32
C THR A 30 22.27 -20.99 -8.46
N GLY A 31 23.24 -20.85 -7.54
CA GLY A 31 23.84 -21.97 -6.81
C GLY A 31 24.35 -23.03 -7.77
N ALA A 32 23.94 -24.29 -7.57
CA ALA A 32 24.25 -25.40 -8.49
C ALA A 32 23.50 -25.35 -9.84
N GLY A 33 22.63 -24.36 -10.05
CA GLY A 33 21.94 -24.12 -11.32
C GLY A 33 22.83 -23.47 -12.38
N SER A 34 22.37 -23.46 -13.64
CA SER A 34 23.12 -22.85 -14.74
C SER A 34 23.07 -21.32 -14.71
N SER A 35 24.20 -20.70 -14.35
CA SER A 35 24.42 -19.24 -14.45
C SER A 35 24.27 -18.74 -15.88
N ALA A 36 24.63 -19.55 -16.88
CA ALA A 36 24.42 -19.22 -18.29
C ALA A 36 22.93 -19.06 -18.62
N THR A 37 22.06 -19.92 -18.11
CA THR A 37 20.60 -19.77 -18.31
C THR A 37 20.08 -18.49 -17.67
N LEU A 38 20.47 -18.18 -16.42
CA LEU A 38 20.05 -16.94 -15.77
C LEU A 38 20.56 -15.72 -16.54
N SER A 39 21.81 -15.74 -16.99
CA SER A 39 22.41 -14.68 -17.80
C SER A 39 21.65 -14.42 -19.10
N ARG A 40 21.26 -15.48 -19.82
CA ARG A 40 20.47 -15.37 -21.06
C ARG A 40 19.07 -14.83 -20.77
N PHE A 41 18.44 -15.27 -19.68
CA PHE A 41 17.15 -14.74 -19.23
C PHE A 41 17.22 -13.25 -18.88
N GLU A 42 18.23 -12.84 -18.10
CA GLU A 42 18.47 -11.45 -17.73
C GLU A 42 18.75 -10.53 -18.94
N ARG A 43 19.20 -11.10 -20.05
CA ARG A 43 19.36 -10.40 -21.33
C ARG A 43 18.12 -10.47 -22.23
N GLY A 44 17.05 -11.15 -21.81
CA GLY A 44 15.82 -11.36 -22.59
C GLY A 44 15.97 -12.37 -23.73
N GLU A 45 17.06 -13.15 -23.77
CA GLU A 45 17.35 -14.09 -24.86
C GLU A 45 16.56 -15.40 -24.75
N ILE A 46 16.12 -15.76 -23.54
CA ILE A 46 15.27 -16.92 -23.26
C ILE A 46 14.28 -16.57 -22.15
N ASP A 47 13.16 -17.28 -22.11
CA ASP A 47 12.28 -17.31 -20.94
C ASP A 47 12.70 -18.47 -20.01
N ILE A 48 12.28 -18.43 -18.75
CA ILE A 48 12.48 -19.49 -17.76
C ILE A 48 11.14 -19.98 -17.22
N SER A 49 11.11 -21.15 -16.57
CA SER A 49 9.89 -21.59 -15.89
C SER A 49 9.55 -20.67 -14.72
N ALA A 50 8.26 -20.56 -14.41
CA ALA A 50 7.80 -19.81 -13.24
C ALA A 50 8.52 -20.23 -11.95
N ASP A 51 8.65 -21.52 -11.67
CA ASP A 51 9.38 -22.03 -10.50
C ASP A 51 10.83 -21.57 -10.43
N LYS A 52 11.50 -21.48 -11.58
CA LYS A 52 12.89 -21.01 -11.62
C LYS A 52 12.95 -19.52 -11.33
N ALA A 53 12.04 -18.72 -11.89
CA ALA A 53 11.96 -17.29 -11.60
C ALA A 53 11.66 -17.03 -10.12
N ILE A 54 10.76 -17.80 -9.51
CA ILE A 54 10.41 -17.70 -8.09
C ILE A 54 11.62 -17.96 -7.19
N ARG A 55 12.39 -19.02 -7.49
CA ARG A 55 13.63 -19.29 -6.75
C ARG A 55 14.62 -18.14 -6.87
N VAL A 56 14.79 -17.60 -8.08
CA VAL A 56 15.69 -16.45 -8.31
C VAL A 56 15.21 -15.22 -7.52
N LEU A 57 13.90 -14.95 -7.46
CA LEU A 57 13.34 -13.84 -6.66
C LEU A 57 13.65 -13.98 -5.17
N GLN A 58 13.48 -15.18 -4.63
CA GLN A 58 13.83 -15.48 -3.24
C GLN A 58 15.33 -15.28 -2.99
N GLN A 59 16.18 -15.73 -3.92
CA GLN A 59 17.63 -15.63 -3.81
C GLN A 59 18.15 -14.20 -3.94
N ILE A 60 17.45 -13.32 -4.64
CA ILE A 60 17.81 -11.89 -4.67
C ILE A 60 17.22 -11.11 -3.50
N GLY A 61 16.33 -11.70 -2.69
CA GLY A 61 15.66 -11.03 -1.57
C GLY A 61 14.53 -10.09 -1.98
N SER A 62 13.90 -10.33 -3.14
CA SER A 62 12.74 -9.53 -3.58
C SER A 62 11.44 -10.12 -3.05
N GLY A 63 10.65 -9.25 -2.44
CA GLY A 63 9.30 -9.50 -1.99
C GLY A 63 8.28 -9.41 -3.11
N TYR A 64 7.05 -9.65 -2.69
CA TYR A 64 5.90 -9.80 -3.57
C TYR A 64 5.42 -8.44 -4.13
N PHE A 65 5.53 -7.42 -3.31
CA PHE A 65 5.19 -6.04 -3.61
C PHE A 65 6.14 -5.35 -4.60
N ASP A 66 7.37 -5.85 -4.71
CA ASP A 66 8.43 -5.32 -5.56
C ASP A 66 8.11 -5.38 -7.08
N PHE A 67 7.03 -6.06 -7.45
CA PHE A 67 6.55 -6.17 -8.82
C PHE A 67 5.63 -5.04 -9.28
N MET A 68 5.20 -4.13 -8.40
CA MET A 68 4.30 -3.03 -8.80
C MET A 68 4.89 -2.16 -9.90
N ASP A 69 6.14 -1.72 -9.75
CA ASP A 69 6.87 -0.96 -10.79
C ASP A 69 6.90 -1.69 -12.15
N PHE A 70 7.14 -3.01 -12.10
CA PHE A 70 7.14 -3.83 -13.31
C PHE A 70 5.74 -3.94 -13.92
N TYR A 71 4.73 -4.14 -13.08
CA TYR A 71 3.34 -4.23 -13.49
C TYR A 71 2.88 -2.95 -14.18
N ASN A 72 3.13 -1.78 -13.58
CA ASN A 72 2.68 -0.49 -14.10
C ASN A 72 3.41 -0.04 -15.35
N SER A 73 4.65 -0.50 -15.56
CA SER A 73 5.39 -0.15 -16.77
C SER A 73 4.88 -0.86 -18.03
N ASP A 74 4.02 -1.89 -17.92
CA ASP A 74 3.38 -2.54 -19.09
C ASP A 74 1.96 -2.04 -19.28
N THR A 75 1.74 -1.27 -20.34
CA THR A 75 0.40 -0.74 -20.67
C THR A 75 -0.58 -1.84 -21.10
N ALA A 76 -0.10 -3.06 -21.35
CA ALA A 76 -0.96 -4.23 -21.57
C ALA A 76 -1.48 -4.86 -20.27
N ASN A 77 -1.01 -4.41 -19.11
CA ASN A 77 -1.60 -4.86 -17.85
C ASN A 77 -2.87 -4.07 -17.55
N PHE A 78 -3.83 -4.72 -16.89
CA PHE A 78 -5.04 -4.04 -16.44
C PHE A 78 -4.64 -2.86 -15.55
N PRO A 79 -5.18 -1.65 -15.79
CA PRO A 79 -4.74 -0.47 -15.07
C PRO A 79 -5.15 -0.54 -13.60
N LEU A 80 -4.16 -0.74 -12.73
CA LEU A 80 -4.27 -0.62 -11.27
C LEU A 80 -3.64 0.72 -10.84
N GLU A 81 -3.83 1.10 -9.58
CA GLU A 81 -3.36 2.38 -9.01
C GLU A 81 -3.92 3.58 -9.78
N LEU A 82 -5.24 3.56 -10.00
CA LEU A 82 -5.98 4.67 -10.59
C LEU A 82 -6.55 5.60 -9.53
N GLN A 83 -6.58 5.15 -8.27
CA GLN A 83 -7.15 5.90 -7.16
C GLN A 83 -6.65 7.34 -7.09
N GLU A 84 -5.34 7.58 -7.00
CA GLU A 84 -4.78 8.92 -6.82
C GLU A 84 -5.21 9.85 -7.96
N ILE A 85 -5.20 9.32 -9.19
CA ILE A 85 -5.62 10.02 -10.41
C ILE A 85 -7.11 10.40 -10.33
N ILE A 86 -7.96 9.50 -9.87
CA ILE A 86 -9.40 9.76 -9.68
C ILE A 86 -9.62 10.78 -8.56
N GLN A 87 -8.91 10.66 -7.43
CA GLN A 87 -9.02 11.57 -6.28
C GLN A 87 -8.58 13.00 -6.62
N LEU A 88 -7.52 13.15 -7.41
CA LEU A 88 -7.06 14.43 -7.94
C LEU A 88 -7.90 14.94 -9.12
N ASN A 89 -8.80 14.10 -9.65
CA ASN A 89 -9.57 14.39 -10.85
C ASN A 89 -8.70 14.70 -12.07
N ASP A 90 -7.55 14.03 -12.20
CA ASP A 90 -6.71 14.11 -13.41
C ASP A 90 -7.30 13.23 -14.52
N THR A 91 -8.39 13.74 -15.10
CA THR A 91 -9.09 13.06 -16.20
C THR A 91 -8.19 12.85 -17.42
N GLY A 92 -7.15 13.66 -17.60
CA GLY A 92 -6.20 13.53 -18.71
C GLY A 92 -5.34 12.27 -18.53
N GLN A 93 -4.72 12.12 -17.36
CA GLN A 93 -3.92 10.95 -17.04
C GLN A 93 -4.77 9.68 -16.95
N LEU A 94 -5.99 9.76 -16.39
CA LEU A 94 -6.92 8.63 -16.33
C LEU A 94 -7.28 8.11 -17.72
N LYS A 95 -7.67 9.03 -18.63
CA LYS A 95 -7.95 8.69 -20.04
C LYS A 95 -6.74 8.06 -20.70
N ASN A 96 -5.54 8.61 -20.49
CA ASN A 96 -4.31 8.06 -21.08
C ASN A 96 -4.03 6.63 -20.60
N ARG A 97 -4.12 6.35 -19.28
CA ARG A 97 -3.85 5.00 -18.74
C ARG A 97 -4.85 3.97 -19.23
N VAL A 98 -6.15 4.27 -19.17
CA VAL A 98 -7.18 3.32 -19.60
C VAL A 98 -7.19 3.16 -21.13
N GLN A 99 -7.04 4.25 -21.90
CA GLN A 99 -6.99 4.14 -23.37
C GLN A 99 -5.78 3.32 -23.83
N SER A 100 -4.61 3.47 -23.21
CA SER A 100 -3.44 2.65 -23.51
C SER A 100 -3.71 1.15 -23.29
N TYR A 101 -4.47 0.81 -22.26
CA TYR A 101 -4.92 -0.56 -22.01
C TYR A 101 -5.90 -1.05 -23.10
N LEU A 102 -6.88 -0.23 -23.47
CA LEU A 102 -7.86 -0.58 -24.50
C LEU A 102 -7.21 -0.75 -25.88
N ASP A 103 -6.26 0.09 -26.23
CA ASP A 103 -5.47 0.00 -27.47
C ASP A 103 -4.64 -1.29 -27.51
N ALA A 104 -4.15 -1.75 -26.36
CA ALA A 104 -3.47 -3.03 -26.24
C ALA A 104 -4.41 -4.24 -26.33
N HIS A 105 -5.72 -4.06 -26.13
CA HIS A 105 -6.75 -5.11 -26.11
C HIS A 105 -7.91 -4.81 -27.06
N PRO A 106 -7.70 -4.86 -28.40
CA PRO A 106 -8.70 -4.46 -29.39
C PRO A 106 -9.93 -5.38 -29.46
N LYS A 107 -9.91 -6.53 -28.77
CA LYS A 107 -11.04 -7.47 -28.72
C LYS A 107 -11.84 -7.22 -27.43
N PRO A 108 -13.17 -6.99 -27.53
CA PRO A 108 -14.00 -6.86 -26.35
C PRO A 108 -13.96 -8.13 -25.49
N THR A 109 -13.61 -7.97 -24.22
CA THR A 109 -13.62 -9.00 -23.18
C THR A 109 -14.31 -8.47 -21.94
N ALA A 110 -14.47 -9.34 -20.94
CA ALA A 110 -14.99 -8.96 -19.64
C ALA A 110 -14.10 -7.92 -18.94
N MET A 111 -12.77 -8.04 -19.09
CA MET A 111 -11.80 -7.09 -18.53
C MET A 111 -11.80 -5.74 -19.25
N THR A 112 -11.93 -5.71 -20.59
CA THR A 112 -12.02 -4.41 -21.30
C THR A 112 -13.31 -3.67 -20.95
N ARG A 113 -14.43 -4.37 -20.77
CA ARG A 113 -15.68 -3.74 -20.27
C ARG A 113 -15.51 -3.18 -18.87
N LEU A 114 -14.86 -3.92 -17.98
CA LEU A 114 -14.58 -3.45 -16.62
C LEU A 114 -13.68 -2.21 -16.62
N ALA A 115 -12.64 -2.18 -17.48
CA ALA A 115 -11.78 -1.01 -17.65
C ALA A 115 -12.56 0.21 -18.18
N HIS A 116 -13.50 0.01 -19.11
CA HIS A 116 -14.40 1.09 -19.56
C HIS A 116 -15.26 1.64 -18.43
N ILE A 117 -15.86 0.77 -17.60
CA ILE A 117 -16.67 1.20 -16.44
C ILE A 117 -15.82 2.03 -15.48
N LEU A 118 -14.59 1.61 -15.19
CA LEU A 118 -13.65 2.37 -14.35
C LEU A 118 -13.34 3.76 -14.94
N LEU A 119 -13.09 3.84 -16.25
CA LEU A 119 -12.80 5.12 -16.92
C LEU A 119 -14.00 6.05 -16.89
N GLU A 120 -15.20 5.56 -17.23
CA GLU A 120 -16.40 6.37 -17.22
C GLU A 120 -16.70 6.87 -15.80
N ALA A 121 -16.68 5.98 -14.81
CA ALA A 121 -16.93 6.33 -13.43
C ALA A 121 -15.90 7.32 -12.87
N GLY A 122 -14.61 7.12 -13.14
CA GLY A 122 -13.56 8.03 -12.70
C GLY A 122 -13.58 9.38 -13.44
N THR A 123 -13.86 9.41 -14.74
CA THR A 123 -13.92 10.66 -15.53
C THR A 123 -15.09 11.54 -15.10
N HIS A 124 -16.22 10.92 -14.75
CA HIS A 124 -17.43 11.61 -14.33
C HIS A 124 -17.58 11.71 -12.81
N TRP A 125 -16.56 11.35 -12.04
CA TRP A 125 -16.58 11.43 -10.59
C TRP A 125 -17.03 12.80 -10.04
N PRO A 126 -16.56 13.95 -10.60
CA PRO A 126 -16.96 15.27 -10.13
C PRO A 126 -18.39 15.67 -10.52
N ASP A 127 -18.99 15.01 -11.51
CA ASP A 127 -20.34 15.33 -11.98
C ASP A 127 -21.35 14.68 -11.03
N PRO A 128 -22.09 15.45 -10.21
CA PRO A 128 -23.03 14.89 -9.25
C PRO A 128 -24.24 14.19 -9.88
N ASN A 129 -24.49 14.41 -11.19
CA ASN A 129 -25.62 13.82 -11.91
C ASN A 129 -25.26 12.54 -12.65
N TYR A 130 -23.97 12.21 -12.72
CA TYR A 130 -23.56 10.97 -13.35
C TYR A 130 -23.86 9.77 -12.44
N HIS A 131 -24.45 8.74 -13.04
CA HIS A 131 -24.76 7.46 -12.41
C HIS A 131 -24.33 6.33 -13.30
N LEU A 132 -23.98 5.19 -12.70
CA LEU A 132 -23.74 3.99 -13.46
C LEU A 132 -25.04 3.53 -14.14
N SER A 133 -24.91 3.03 -15.37
CA SER A 133 -26.02 2.33 -16.01
C SER A 133 -26.34 1.03 -15.25
N ALA A 134 -27.59 0.58 -15.29
CA ALA A 134 -27.98 -0.68 -14.64
C ALA A 134 -27.12 -1.88 -15.08
N ALA A 135 -26.69 -1.91 -16.34
CA ALA A 135 -25.79 -2.94 -16.86
C ALA A 135 -24.36 -2.82 -16.30
N ALA A 136 -23.85 -1.60 -16.12
CA ALA A 136 -22.55 -1.38 -15.51
C ALA A 136 -22.55 -1.78 -14.03
N GLU A 137 -23.62 -1.46 -13.30
CA GLU A 137 -23.77 -1.91 -11.91
C GLU A 137 -23.84 -3.43 -11.78
N GLN A 138 -24.59 -4.10 -12.66
CA GLN A 138 -24.62 -5.57 -12.66
C GLN A 138 -23.24 -6.16 -12.96
N GLU A 139 -22.48 -5.61 -13.92
CA GLU A 139 -21.12 -6.07 -14.21
C GLU A 139 -20.19 -5.85 -13.00
N VAL A 140 -20.27 -4.70 -12.31
CA VAL A 140 -19.49 -4.46 -11.07
C VAL A 140 -19.89 -5.44 -9.97
N ALA A 141 -21.19 -5.64 -9.75
CA ALA A 141 -21.70 -6.61 -8.78
C ALA A 141 -21.19 -8.02 -9.09
N ASP A 142 -21.26 -8.48 -10.33
CA ASP A 142 -20.80 -9.82 -10.71
C ASP A 142 -19.29 -9.99 -10.49
N ARG A 143 -18.49 -8.93 -10.71
CA ARG A 143 -17.01 -8.97 -10.53
C ARG A 143 -16.56 -8.84 -9.09
N LEU A 144 -17.43 -8.35 -8.21
CA LEU A 144 -17.22 -8.28 -6.77
C LEU A 144 -18.08 -9.32 -6.02
N ALA A 145 -18.40 -10.44 -6.67
CA ALA A 145 -19.20 -11.52 -6.08
C ALA A 145 -18.45 -12.33 -5.02
N VAL A 146 -17.12 -12.24 -4.95
CA VAL A 146 -16.26 -12.98 -4.01
C VAL A 146 -15.47 -12.02 -3.11
N PRO A 147 -16.13 -11.38 -2.13
CA PRO A 147 -15.54 -10.39 -1.24
C PRO A 147 -14.36 -10.95 -0.41
N GLU A 148 -14.34 -12.26 -0.16
CA GLU A 148 -13.24 -12.95 0.54
C GLU A 148 -11.88 -12.82 -0.16
N THR A 149 -11.88 -12.44 -1.45
CA THR A 149 -10.66 -12.25 -2.23
C THR A 149 -10.31 -10.80 -2.49
N PHE A 150 -10.94 -9.88 -1.74
CA PHE A 150 -10.73 -8.45 -1.84
C PHE A 150 -9.23 -8.12 -1.93
N ASN A 151 -8.90 -7.33 -2.95
CA ASN A 151 -7.55 -7.04 -3.38
C ASN A 151 -7.51 -5.67 -4.05
N PHE A 152 -6.36 -5.30 -4.62
CA PHE A 152 -6.19 -4.02 -5.32
C PHE A 152 -7.29 -3.74 -6.35
N LEU A 153 -7.71 -4.71 -7.17
CA LEU A 153 -8.82 -4.47 -8.12
C LEU A 153 -10.13 -4.13 -7.39
N GLY A 154 -10.44 -4.84 -6.31
CA GLY A 154 -11.63 -4.57 -5.51
C GLY A 154 -11.61 -3.14 -4.93
N LEU A 155 -10.43 -2.71 -4.48
CA LEU A 155 -10.21 -1.35 -3.98
C LEU A 155 -10.38 -0.30 -5.08
N GLU A 156 -9.77 -0.50 -6.24
CA GLU A 156 -9.92 0.40 -7.40
C GLU A 156 -11.38 0.53 -7.81
N LEU A 157 -12.10 -0.60 -7.89
CA LEU A 157 -13.52 -0.62 -8.24
C LEU A 157 -14.35 0.16 -7.22
N LEU A 158 -14.24 -0.15 -5.92
CA LEU A 158 -15.02 0.53 -4.89
C LEU A 158 -14.79 2.05 -4.93
N LYS A 159 -13.54 2.49 -4.99
CA LYS A 159 -13.25 3.94 -4.99
C LYS A 159 -13.74 4.64 -6.26
N ALA A 160 -13.71 3.98 -7.40
CA ALA A 160 -14.24 4.54 -8.65
C ALA A 160 -15.77 4.54 -8.72
N VAL A 161 -16.47 3.66 -8.01
CA VAL A 161 -17.92 3.44 -8.19
C VAL A 161 -18.81 3.90 -7.04
N ILE A 162 -18.30 4.09 -5.81
CA ILE A 162 -19.17 4.40 -4.65
C ILE A 162 -19.94 5.73 -4.79
N GLY A 163 -19.48 6.65 -5.64
CA GLY A 163 -20.16 7.92 -5.95
C GLY A 163 -21.34 7.76 -6.92
N PRO A 164 -21.13 7.19 -8.12
CA PRO A 164 -22.18 7.01 -9.11
C PRO A 164 -23.04 5.74 -8.95
N ALA A 165 -22.73 4.86 -7.99
CA ALA A 165 -23.52 3.66 -7.69
C ALA A 165 -24.94 3.99 -7.19
N SER A 166 -25.84 3.04 -7.34
CA SER A 166 -27.16 3.03 -6.73
C SER A 166 -27.10 2.57 -5.27
N PRO A 167 -28.10 2.94 -4.44
CA PRO A 167 -28.25 2.38 -3.09
C PRO A 167 -28.34 0.84 -3.10
N GLU A 168 -28.98 0.25 -4.11
CA GLU A 168 -29.09 -1.21 -4.24
C GLU A 168 -27.73 -1.89 -4.45
N LEU A 169 -26.85 -1.30 -5.26
CA LEU A 169 -25.50 -1.83 -5.43
C LEU A 169 -24.68 -1.70 -4.14
N LEU A 170 -24.76 -0.56 -3.46
CA LEU A 170 -24.05 -0.35 -2.21
C LEU A 170 -24.53 -1.33 -1.12
N ASP A 171 -25.83 -1.56 -0.99
CA ASP A 171 -26.39 -2.50 -0.02
C ASP A 171 -25.97 -3.93 -0.36
N LEU A 172 -26.07 -4.34 -1.62
CA LEU A 172 -25.62 -5.66 -2.07
C LEU A 172 -24.15 -5.91 -1.70
N LEU A 173 -23.27 -4.95 -2.01
CA LEU A 173 -21.84 -5.07 -1.68
C LEU A 173 -21.63 -5.12 -0.17
N TRP A 174 -22.37 -4.32 0.61
CA TRP A 174 -22.29 -4.34 2.07
C TRP A 174 -22.78 -5.67 2.69
N GLN A 175 -23.86 -6.26 2.19
CA GLN A 175 -24.29 -7.57 2.65
C GLN A 175 -23.23 -8.65 2.36
N ARG A 176 -22.51 -8.52 1.24
CA ARG A 176 -21.44 -9.42 0.87
C ARG A 176 -20.21 -9.28 1.77
N THR A 177 -19.87 -8.08 2.26
CA THR A 177 -18.72 -7.90 3.17
C THR A 177 -18.85 -8.74 4.45
N LYS A 178 -20.06 -9.15 4.84
CA LYS A 178 -20.28 -10.07 5.97
C LYS A 178 -19.63 -11.44 5.82
N ARG A 179 -19.21 -11.82 4.61
CA ARG A 179 -18.43 -13.04 4.36
C ARG A 179 -16.92 -12.85 4.55
N VAL A 180 -16.44 -11.61 4.63
CA VAL A 180 -15.02 -11.30 4.79
C VAL A 180 -14.60 -11.61 6.23
N SER A 181 -13.58 -12.44 6.37
CA SER A 181 -12.90 -12.66 7.66
C SER A 181 -11.48 -12.13 7.56
N GLY A 182 -11.15 -11.08 8.32
CA GLY A 182 -9.78 -10.60 8.44
C GLY A 182 -9.62 -9.09 8.27
N GLU A 183 -8.36 -8.69 8.10
CA GLU A 183 -7.93 -7.34 7.74
C GLU A 183 -8.61 -6.96 6.41
N TRP A 184 -8.97 -5.68 6.21
CA TRP A 184 -9.71 -5.09 5.06
C TRP A 184 -11.23 -4.92 5.19
N HIS A 185 -11.91 -5.70 6.05
CA HIS A 185 -13.38 -5.58 6.21
C HIS A 185 -13.82 -4.15 6.57
N GLU A 186 -13.15 -3.54 7.54
CA GLU A 186 -13.43 -2.18 7.98
C GLU A 186 -13.22 -1.13 6.87
N MET A 187 -12.25 -1.36 5.98
CA MET A 187 -11.99 -0.46 4.86
C MET A 187 -13.09 -0.57 3.80
N GLU A 188 -13.52 -1.78 3.44
CA GLU A 188 -14.62 -1.99 2.50
C GLU A 188 -15.90 -1.33 3.01
N VAL A 189 -16.27 -1.58 4.27
CA VAL A 189 -17.45 -0.97 4.88
C VAL A 189 -17.32 0.55 4.95
N LEU A 190 -16.13 1.09 5.21
CA LEU A 190 -15.90 2.54 5.21
C LEU A 190 -16.14 3.14 3.82
N MET A 191 -15.63 2.54 2.74
CA MET A 191 -15.85 3.04 1.38
C MET A 191 -17.33 2.99 1.00
N LEU A 192 -18.03 1.91 1.34
CA LEU A 192 -19.48 1.79 1.10
C LEU A 192 -20.29 2.81 1.92
N TRP A 193 -19.89 3.07 3.17
CA TRP A 193 -20.50 4.07 4.02
C TRP A 193 -20.34 5.48 3.46
N LEU A 194 -19.15 5.80 2.96
CA LEU A 194 -18.88 7.04 2.24
C LEU A 194 -19.78 7.20 1.00
N GLY A 195 -20.06 6.10 0.29
CA GLY A 195 -21.09 6.03 -0.76
C GLY A 195 -22.49 6.37 -0.24
N ALA A 196 -22.94 5.71 0.82
CA ALA A 196 -24.26 5.91 1.41
C ALA A 196 -24.49 7.37 1.86
N LEU A 197 -23.46 8.06 2.35
CA LEU A 197 -23.51 9.49 2.69
C LEU A 197 -23.90 10.35 1.47
N MET A 198 -23.38 10.05 0.28
CA MET A 198 -23.67 10.81 -0.94
C MET A 198 -25.14 10.67 -1.38
N HIS A 199 -25.79 9.54 -1.07
CA HIS A 199 -27.22 9.32 -1.32
C HIS A 199 -28.14 9.75 -0.18
N ARG A 200 -27.58 10.13 0.97
CA ARG A 200 -28.32 10.48 2.20
C ARG A 200 -29.25 9.36 2.69
N ASP A 201 -28.88 8.10 2.47
CA ASP A 201 -29.62 6.94 2.98
C ASP A 201 -29.44 6.81 4.50
N GLN A 202 -30.29 7.48 5.28
CA GLN A 202 -30.15 7.58 6.73
C GLN A 202 -30.14 6.20 7.44
N PRO A 203 -31.03 5.24 7.11
CA PRO A 203 -30.95 3.89 7.66
C PRO A 203 -29.61 3.20 7.41
N MET A 204 -29.13 3.22 6.17
CA MET A 204 -27.87 2.59 5.78
C MET A 204 -26.67 3.28 6.42
N ILE A 205 -26.65 4.62 6.41
CA ILE A 205 -25.63 5.46 7.07
C ILE A 205 -25.53 5.08 8.55
N ALA A 206 -26.65 5.02 9.27
CA ALA A 206 -26.66 4.73 10.70
C ALA A 206 -26.18 3.30 11.02
N ALA A 207 -26.58 2.32 10.21
CA ALA A 207 -26.21 0.93 10.42
C ALA A 207 -24.71 0.70 10.16
N MET A 208 -24.18 1.18 9.02
CA MET A 208 -22.75 1.08 8.70
C MET A 208 -21.89 1.88 9.68
N GLN A 209 -22.31 3.09 10.08
CA GLN A 209 -21.57 3.88 11.07
C GLN A 209 -21.48 3.16 12.42
N THR A 210 -22.52 2.43 12.81
CA THR A 210 -22.52 1.62 14.04
C THR A 210 -21.52 0.48 13.95
N GLU A 211 -21.45 -0.19 12.80
CA GLU A 211 -20.47 -1.25 12.52
C GLU A 211 -19.03 -0.73 12.48
N LEU A 212 -18.79 0.46 11.92
CA LEU A 212 -17.45 1.04 11.79
C LEU A 212 -16.91 1.59 13.11
N ARG A 213 -17.78 2.06 14.01
CA ARG A 213 -17.37 2.77 15.22
C ARG A 213 -16.30 2.05 16.06
N PRO A 214 -16.39 0.73 16.35
CA PRO A 214 -15.38 0.04 17.16
C PRO A 214 -13.96 0.12 16.59
N TYR A 215 -13.81 0.15 15.27
CA TYR A 215 -12.49 0.24 14.61
C TYR A 215 -11.88 1.63 14.81
N PHE A 216 -12.69 2.68 14.64
CA PHE A 216 -12.23 4.07 14.68
C PHE A 216 -12.24 4.71 16.08
N THR A 217 -12.87 4.08 17.09
CA THR A 217 -12.72 4.48 18.50
C THR A 217 -11.51 3.82 19.17
N HIS A 218 -11.02 2.71 18.61
CA HIS A 218 -9.86 1.96 19.12
C HIS A 218 -8.75 1.88 18.08
N LEU A 219 -8.39 3.01 17.46
CA LEU A 219 -7.39 3.10 16.39
C LEU A 219 -6.05 2.41 16.71
N GLN A 220 -5.63 2.40 17.98
CA GLN A 220 -4.38 1.73 18.39
C GLN A 220 -4.42 0.20 18.19
N SER A 221 -5.61 -0.39 18.18
CA SER A 221 -5.81 -1.83 17.98
C SER A 221 -5.90 -2.24 16.51
N TYR A 222 -6.05 -1.28 15.59
CA TYR A 222 -6.30 -1.52 14.16
C TYR A 222 -5.41 -0.62 13.30
N ALA A 223 -4.24 -1.12 12.89
CA ALA A 223 -3.27 -0.34 12.11
C ALA A 223 -3.86 0.17 10.78
N SER A 224 -4.63 -0.67 10.08
CA SER A 224 -5.36 -0.31 8.86
C SER A 224 -6.34 0.85 9.09
N ALA A 225 -7.07 0.86 10.20
CA ALA A 225 -8.01 1.94 10.52
C ALA A 225 -7.31 3.30 10.75
N GLN A 226 -6.02 3.31 11.15
CA GLN A 226 -5.27 4.56 11.31
C GLN A 226 -5.04 5.25 9.97
N GLU A 227 -4.77 4.49 8.90
CA GLU A 227 -4.58 5.03 7.55
C GLU A 227 -5.83 5.76 7.05
N PHE A 228 -7.01 5.27 7.43
CA PHE A 228 -8.30 5.82 7.00
C PHE A 228 -8.97 6.73 8.04
N ALA A 229 -8.26 7.15 9.09
CA ALA A 229 -8.81 8.05 10.10
C ALA A 229 -9.35 9.39 9.52
N PRO A 230 -8.70 10.02 8.51
CA PRO A 230 -9.25 11.19 7.85
C PRO A 230 -10.59 10.94 7.16
N ASN A 231 -10.74 9.79 6.49
CA ASN A 231 -11.97 9.39 5.82
C ASN A 231 -13.12 9.20 6.81
N TRP A 232 -12.84 8.56 7.94
CA TRP A 232 -13.81 8.42 9.02
C TRP A 232 -14.22 9.79 9.59
N GLN A 233 -13.25 10.65 9.91
CA GLN A 233 -13.51 11.97 10.48
C GLN A 233 -14.32 12.86 9.52
N TYR A 234 -13.99 12.82 8.23
CA TYR A 234 -14.77 13.46 7.16
C TYR A 234 -16.20 12.91 7.12
N GLY A 235 -16.36 11.58 7.07
CA GLY A 235 -17.68 10.95 7.01
C GLY A 235 -18.55 11.28 8.22
N VAL A 236 -17.97 11.37 9.44
CA VAL A 236 -18.69 11.77 10.66
C VAL A 236 -19.17 13.22 10.57
N ALA A 237 -18.33 14.13 10.06
CA ALA A 237 -18.71 15.53 9.86
C ALA A 237 -19.83 15.67 8.83
N VAL A 238 -19.76 14.92 7.72
CA VAL A 238 -20.80 14.89 6.69
C VAL A 238 -22.09 14.28 7.24
N ALA A 239 -22.04 13.15 7.96
CA ALA A 239 -23.21 12.54 8.57
C ALA A 239 -23.93 13.52 9.52
N ARG A 240 -23.17 14.28 10.31
CA ARG A 240 -23.72 15.35 11.16
C ARG A 240 -24.42 16.43 10.34
N TRP A 241 -23.79 16.88 9.24
CA TRP A 241 -24.40 17.85 8.33
C TRP A 241 -25.67 17.31 7.65
N ILE A 242 -25.69 16.05 7.20
CA ILE A 242 -26.89 15.43 6.60
C ILE A 242 -28.04 15.41 7.63
N LYS A 243 -27.75 15.08 8.90
CA LYS A 243 -28.74 15.09 9.98
C LYS A 243 -29.24 16.51 10.28
N GLU A 244 -28.34 17.49 10.31
CA GLU A 244 -28.61 18.89 10.65
C GLU A 244 -27.86 19.84 9.68
N PRO A 245 -28.45 20.20 8.53
CA PRO A 245 -27.74 20.92 7.44
C PRO A 245 -27.63 22.42 7.71
N THR A 246 -26.94 22.78 8.79
CA THR A 246 -26.64 24.17 9.16
C THR A 246 -25.36 24.66 8.50
N LEU A 247 -25.21 25.99 8.36
CA LEU A 247 -23.96 26.61 7.92
C LEU A 247 -22.78 26.20 8.83
N ALA A 248 -23.00 26.16 10.14
CA ALA A 248 -21.98 25.73 11.09
C ALA A 248 -21.50 24.30 10.84
N ASN A 249 -22.39 23.35 10.55
CA ASN A 249 -21.99 21.97 10.24
C ASN A 249 -21.31 21.86 8.86
N ALA A 250 -21.74 22.65 7.87
CA ALA A 250 -21.05 22.71 6.57
C ALA A 250 -19.63 23.28 6.72
N ASP A 251 -19.46 24.35 7.50
CA ASP A 251 -18.17 24.96 7.79
C ASP A 251 -17.21 23.98 8.47
N GLN A 252 -17.71 23.02 9.27
CA GLN A 252 -16.84 21.99 9.86
C GLN A 252 -16.29 21.02 8.81
N VAL A 253 -17.09 20.65 7.80
CA VAL A 253 -16.62 19.83 6.67
C VAL A 253 -15.58 20.62 5.85
N GLU A 254 -15.88 21.87 5.50
CA GLU A 254 -14.97 22.73 4.72
C GLU A 254 -13.67 23.07 5.49
N LYS A 255 -13.72 23.21 6.82
CA LYS A 255 -12.53 23.38 7.67
C LYS A 255 -11.64 22.14 7.68
N LEU A 256 -12.21 20.94 7.61
CA LEU A 256 -11.44 19.71 7.52
C LEU A 256 -10.73 19.65 6.15
N ILE A 257 -11.47 19.88 5.07
CA ILE A 257 -10.94 19.91 3.70
C ILE A 257 -9.81 20.94 3.56
N SER A 258 -10.03 22.18 3.97
CA SER A 258 -9.01 23.25 3.93
C SER A 258 -7.79 22.94 4.81
N THR A 259 -7.96 22.16 5.87
CA THR A 259 -6.84 21.72 6.71
C THR A 259 -5.95 20.71 5.99
N LEU A 260 -6.53 19.79 5.21
CA LEU A 260 -5.76 18.86 4.38
C LEU A 260 -4.96 19.62 3.30
N TYR A 261 -5.59 20.57 2.60
CA TYR A 261 -4.88 21.47 1.67
C TYR A 261 -3.73 22.22 2.35
N ALA A 262 -3.96 22.78 3.54
CA ALA A 262 -2.95 23.53 4.27
C ALA A 262 -1.78 22.68 4.78
N MET A 263 -1.94 21.36 4.80
CA MET A 263 -0.88 20.39 5.10
C MET A 263 -0.16 19.94 3.82
N GLY A 264 -0.77 20.09 2.65
CA GLY A 264 -0.27 19.59 1.37
C GLY A 264 -0.69 18.14 1.12
N ILE A 265 -1.90 17.77 1.56
CA ILE A 265 -2.54 16.49 1.25
C ILE A 265 -3.67 16.80 0.26
N GLU A 266 -3.29 17.06 -0.98
CA GLU A 266 -4.19 17.48 -2.06
C GLU A 266 -5.15 16.36 -2.48
N THR A 267 -4.68 15.11 -2.51
CA THR A 267 -5.43 13.92 -2.91
C THR A 267 -6.73 13.76 -2.13
N ASP A 268 -6.63 13.63 -0.80
CA ASP A 268 -7.82 13.48 0.06
C ASP A 268 -8.65 14.76 0.10
N ALA A 269 -8.02 15.94 0.08
CA ALA A 269 -8.74 17.22 0.12
C ALA A 269 -9.63 17.41 -1.11
N GLN A 270 -9.10 17.13 -2.30
CA GLN A 270 -9.81 17.21 -3.56
C GLN A 270 -10.92 16.16 -3.62
N TRP A 271 -10.63 14.93 -3.18
CA TRP A 271 -11.64 13.87 -3.13
C TRP A 271 -12.81 14.22 -2.21
N PHE A 272 -12.54 14.70 -0.99
CA PHE A 272 -13.57 15.15 -0.05
C PHE A 272 -14.34 16.36 -0.56
N THR A 273 -13.69 17.26 -1.29
CA THR A 273 -14.37 18.38 -1.98
C THR A 273 -15.42 17.86 -2.97
N MET A 274 -15.02 16.92 -3.84
CA MET A 274 -15.92 16.33 -4.84
C MET A 274 -17.05 15.53 -4.18
N MET A 275 -16.73 14.72 -3.18
CA MET A 275 -17.72 13.96 -2.43
C MET A 275 -18.73 14.88 -1.75
N PHE A 276 -18.28 15.96 -1.10
CA PHE A 276 -19.19 16.88 -0.41
C PHE A 276 -20.08 17.63 -1.41
N ALA A 277 -19.55 17.98 -2.58
CA ALA A 277 -20.36 18.54 -3.67
C ALA A 277 -21.46 17.56 -4.13
N ARG A 278 -21.13 16.28 -4.32
CA ARG A 278 -22.11 15.23 -4.67
C ARG A 278 -23.15 15.02 -3.56
N THR A 279 -22.72 14.94 -2.30
CA THR A 279 -23.61 14.85 -1.14
C THR A 279 -24.55 16.06 -1.04
N LYS A 280 -24.09 17.27 -1.38
CA LYS A 280 -24.93 18.49 -1.44
C LYS A 280 -25.99 18.40 -2.54
N ALA A 281 -25.64 17.87 -3.71
CA ALA A 281 -26.56 17.70 -4.83
C ALA A 281 -27.62 16.61 -4.61
N SER A 282 -27.24 15.51 -3.93
CA SER A 282 -28.13 14.43 -3.49
C SER A 282 -29.07 13.88 -4.57
N GLN A 283 -28.52 13.55 -5.73
CA GLN A 283 -29.28 12.87 -6.78
C GLN A 283 -29.19 11.35 -6.55
N VAL A 284 -30.31 10.71 -6.24
CA VAL A 284 -30.36 9.26 -6.02
C VAL A 284 -30.99 8.60 -7.26
N GLN A 285 -30.26 7.66 -7.85
CA GLN A 285 -30.77 6.81 -8.92
C GLN A 285 -30.81 5.37 -8.43
N HIS A 286 -32.02 4.79 -8.48
CA HIS A 286 -32.26 3.42 -8.06
C HIS A 286 -32.06 2.43 -9.21
N ASN A 287 -31.57 1.23 -8.87
CA ASN A 287 -31.49 0.10 -9.78
C ASN A 287 -32.24 -1.12 -9.22
N PRO A 288 -33.58 -1.12 -9.27
CA PRO A 288 -34.38 -2.23 -8.73
C PRO A 288 -34.24 -3.53 -9.53
N ALA A 289 -33.58 -3.49 -10.68
CA ALA A 289 -33.33 -4.64 -11.54
C ALA A 289 -32.01 -5.36 -11.20
N LEU A 290 -31.22 -4.85 -10.25
CA LEU A 290 -29.98 -5.48 -9.80
C LEU A 290 -30.26 -6.86 -9.19
N VAL A 291 -29.51 -7.87 -9.61
CA VAL A 291 -29.65 -9.25 -9.13
C VAL A 291 -28.35 -9.70 -8.47
N ASP A 292 -28.46 -10.34 -7.30
CA ASP A 292 -27.32 -10.98 -6.65
C ASP A 292 -26.97 -12.30 -7.36
N HIS A 293 -25.77 -12.36 -7.95
CA HIS A 293 -25.14 -13.59 -8.42
C HIS A 293 -23.98 -13.97 -7.49
N PRO A 294 -24.25 -14.59 -6.32
CA PRO A 294 -23.19 -14.90 -5.37
C PRO A 294 -22.28 -15.99 -5.91
N LEU A 295 -20.98 -15.84 -5.67
CA LEU A 295 -19.96 -16.86 -5.94
C LEU A 295 -19.31 -17.29 -4.63
N THR A 296 -18.96 -18.57 -4.53
CA THR A 296 -18.27 -19.11 -3.35
C THR A 296 -16.77 -19.12 -3.58
N TYR A 297 -16.02 -18.56 -2.64
CA TYR A 297 -14.57 -18.68 -2.66
C TYR A 297 -14.13 -20.14 -2.46
N THR A 298 -13.24 -20.62 -3.34
CA THR A 298 -12.56 -21.90 -3.17
C THR A 298 -11.08 -21.62 -3.01
N VAL A 299 -10.47 -22.14 -1.92
CA VAL A 299 -9.04 -21.96 -1.65
C VAL A 299 -8.24 -22.56 -2.81
N ALA A 300 -7.40 -21.73 -3.43
CA ALA A 300 -6.52 -22.18 -4.51
C ALA A 300 -5.33 -22.97 -3.95
N ALA A 301 -5.04 -24.14 -4.55
CA ALA A 301 -3.93 -25.00 -4.12
C ALA A 301 -2.68 -24.84 -5.01
N THR A 302 -2.85 -24.38 -6.26
CA THR A 302 -1.77 -24.24 -7.24
C THR A 302 -1.81 -22.88 -7.93
N PRO A 303 -0.70 -22.42 -8.56
CA PRO A 303 -0.70 -21.24 -9.42
C PRO A 303 -1.80 -21.29 -10.50
N GLY A 304 -2.02 -22.49 -11.06
CA GLY A 304 -3.07 -22.74 -12.05
C GLY A 304 -4.47 -22.54 -11.49
N ASP A 305 -4.72 -22.96 -10.25
CA ASP A 305 -6.01 -22.74 -9.58
C ASP A 305 -6.27 -21.24 -9.35
N VAL A 306 -5.25 -20.47 -8.94
CA VAL A 306 -5.38 -19.01 -8.76
C VAL A 306 -5.79 -18.34 -10.07
N ILE A 307 -5.10 -18.65 -11.17
CA ILE A 307 -5.44 -18.13 -12.51
C ILE A 307 -6.84 -18.56 -12.93
N ARG A 308 -7.20 -19.83 -12.76
CA ARG A 308 -8.53 -20.35 -13.14
C ARG A 308 -9.63 -19.64 -12.37
N PHE A 309 -9.49 -19.56 -11.04
CA PHE A 309 -10.46 -18.92 -10.16
C PHE A 309 -10.65 -17.46 -10.55
N ARG A 310 -9.56 -16.69 -10.64
CA ARG A 310 -9.63 -15.29 -11.04
C ARG A 310 -10.24 -15.10 -12.42
N ARG A 311 -9.88 -15.95 -13.38
CA ARG A 311 -10.44 -15.89 -14.73
C ARG A 311 -11.96 -16.10 -14.71
N GLN A 312 -12.45 -17.07 -13.92
CA GLN A 312 -13.88 -17.34 -13.77
C GLN A 312 -14.61 -16.20 -13.06
N GLU A 313 -14.04 -15.71 -11.96
CA GLU A 313 -14.53 -14.54 -11.22
C GLU A 313 -14.65 -13.32 -12.14
N MET A 314 -13.65 -13.09 -12.99
CA MET A 314 -13.65 -11.98 -13.96
C MET A 314 -14.51 -12.24 -15.20
N GLY A 315 -15.27 -13.34 -15.27
CA GLY A 315 -16.11 -13.67 -16.43
C GLY A 315 -15.34 -13.93 -17.72
N MET A 316 -14.04 -14.22 -17.63
CA MET A 316 -13.14 -14.43 -18.76
C MET A 316 -13.17 -15.89 -19.23
N ARG A 317 -13.20 -16.12 -20.56
CA ARG A 317 -13.07 -17.46 -21.14
C ARG A 317 -11.62 -17.73 -21.51
N GLN A 318 -11.21 -18.99 -21.55
CA GLN A 318 -9.84 -19.36 -21.95
C GLN A 318 -9.47 -18.81 -23.35
N LYS A 319 -10.43 -18.77 -24.28
CA LYS A 319 -10.22 -18.21 -25.62
C LYS A 319 -9.98 -16.71 -25.63
N ASP A 320 -10.40 -15.99 -24.60
CA ASP A 320 -10.18 -14.55 -24.47
C ASP A 320 -8.69 -14.27 -24.12
N LEU A 321 -7.94 -15.28 -23.66
CA LEU A 321 -6.50 -15.23 -23.33
C LEU A 321 -5.59 -15.87 -24.39
N ALA A 322 -6.15 -16.21 -25.57
CA ALA A 322 -5.43 -16.94 -26.62
C ALA A 322 -4.21 -16.18 -27.20
N ALA A 323 -4.14 -14.86 -27.01
CA ALA A 323 -3.00 -14.03 -27.41
C ALA A 323 -1.77 -14.18 -26.48
N ILE A 324 -1.95 -14.84 -25.32
CA ILE A 324 -0.88 -15.10 -24.35
C ILE A 324 -0.50 -16.58 -24.39
N VAL A 325 -1.51 -17.45 -24.27
CA VAL A 325 -1.34 -18.89 -24.18
C VAL A 325 -2.48 -19.58 -24.91
N SER A 326 -2.20 -20.68 -25.63
CA SER A 326 -3.26 -21.44 -26.30
C SER A 326 -4.29 -21.97 -25.29
N PRO A 327 -5.60 -22.05 -25.62
CA PRO A 327 -6.62 -22.54 -24.70
C PRO A 327 -6.32 -23.93 -24.13
N ALA A 328 -5.75 -24.83 -24.94
CA ALA A 328 -5.34 -26.16 -24.48
C ALA A 328 -4.19 -26.10 -23.47
N ALA A 329 -3.16 -25.27 -23.72
CA ALA A 329 -2.06 -25.09 -22.77
C ALA A 329 -2.53 -24.42 -21.47
N LEU A 330 -3.41 -23.42 -21.55
CA LEU A 330 -4.01 -22.79 -20.39
C LEU A 330 -4.83 -23.79 -19.57
N HIS A 331 -5.67 -24.61 -20.21
CA HIS A 331 -6.42 -25.65 -19.53
C HIS A 331 -5.52 -26.64 -18.78
N ARG A 332 -4.43 -27.10 -19.42
CA ARG A 332 -3.45 -27.97 -18.77
C ARG A 332 -2.77 -27.30 -17.58
N PHE A 333 -2.49 -25.99 -17.67
CA PHE A 333 -1.91 -25.24 -16.56
C PHE A 333 -2.92 -25.07 -15.41
N GLU A 334 -4.15 -24.67 -15.70
CA GLU A 334 -5.27 -24.53 -14.76
C GLU A 334 -5.72 -25.84 -14.09
N THR A 335 -5.22 -26.99 -14.57
CA THR A 335 -5.46 -28.32 -14.01
C THR A 335 -4.20 -28.96 -13.43
N GLY A 336 -3.09 -28.20 -13.32
CA GLY A 336 -1.83 -28.67 -12.74
C GLY A 336 -1.05 -29.68 -13.60
N GLN A 337 -1.43 -29.87 -14.87
CA GLN A 337 -0.80 -30.83 -15.78
C GLN A 337 0.47 -30.30 -16.45
N THR A 338 0.72 -28.99 -16.40
CA THR A 338 1.91 -28.36 -16.99
C THR A 338 2.31 -27.10 -16.24
N GLN A 339 3.48 -26.56 -16.57
CA GLN A 339 3.96 -25.26 -16.12
C GLN A 339 3.99 -24.27 -17.28
N LEU A 340 3.79 -22.98 -16.97
CA LEU A 340 3.98 -21.91 -17.95
C LEU A 340 5.38 -21.32 -17.84
N SER A 341 5.82 -20.74 -18.96
CA SER A 341 6.96 -19.84 -18.93
C SER A 341 6.61 -18.61 -18.08
N PHE A 342 7.61 -18.04 -17.43
CA PHE A 342 7.39 -16.97 -16.47
C PHE A 342 6.84 -15.72 -17.15
N GLY A 343 7.32 -15.38 -18.36
CA GLY A 343 6.76 -14.29 -19.15
C GLY A 343 5.26 -14.46 -19.44
N ASN A 344 4.82 -15.68 -19.77
CA ASN A 344 3.39 -15.94 -19.99
C ASN A 344 2.57 -15.85 -18.70
N LEU A 345 3.11 -16.32 -17.57
CA LEU A 345 2.47 -16.19 -16.26
C LEU A 345 2.28 -14.70 -15.90
N MET A 346 3.32 -13.88 -16.08
CA MET A 346 3.28 -12.44 -15.81
C MET A 346 2.24 -11.71 -16.68
N ARG A 347 2.14 -12.06 -17.96
CA ARG A 347 1.10 -11.50 -18.87
C ARG A 347 -0.31 -11.93 -18.46
N LEU A 348 -0.49 -13.17 -17.99
CA LEU A 348 -1.76 -13.63 -17.45
C LEU A 348 -2.14 -12.85 -16.19
N CYS A 349 -1.19 -12.62 -15.27
CA CYS A 349 -1.39 -11.79 -14.08
C CYS A 349 -1.90 -10.39 -14.48
N GLY A 350 -1.15 -9.72 -15.36
CA GLY A 350 -1.49 -8.41 -15.90
C GLY A 350 -2.89 -8.34 -16.50
N THR A 351 -3.23 -9.30 -17.36
CA THR A 351 -4.53 -9.31 -18.05
C THR A 351 -5.70 -9.56 -17.09
N LEU A 352 -5.46 -10.31 -16.02
CA LEU A 352 -6.47 -10.69 -15.02
C LEU A 352 -6.47 -9.79 -13.78
N ALA A 353 -5.77 -8.64 -13.83
CA ALA A 353 -5.64 -7.72 -12.70
C ALA A 353 -5.20 -8.45 -11.42
N LEU A 354 -4.18 -9.30 -11.56
CA LEU A 354 -3.49 -9.95 -10.46
C LEU A 354 -2.07 -9.44 -10.40
N LEU A 355 -1.59 -9.26 -9.17
CA LEU A 355 -0.18 -9.09 -8.93
C LEU A 355 0.49 -10.46 -8.91
N PRO A 356 1.72 -10.60 -9.43
CA PRO A 356 2.48 -11.85 -9.40
C PRO A 356 2.55 -12.43 -7.99
N SER A 357 2.76 -11.55 -7.01
CA SER A 357 2.68 -11.83 -5.57
C SER A 357 1.51 -12.71 -5.15
N GLN A 358 0.32 -12.45 -5.66
CA GLN A 358 -0.89 -13.17 -5.28
C GLN A 358 -0.85 -14.62 -5.75
N ILE A 359 -0.09 -14.93 -6.80
CA ILE A 359 0.20 -16.29 -7.23
C ILE A 359 1.31 -16.89 -6.36
N LEU A 360 2.34 -16.11 -6.05
CA LEU A 360 3.51 -16.58 -5.28
C LEU A 360 3.19 -16.84 -3.81
N GLU A 361 2.22 -16.13 -3.25
CA GLU A 361 1.87 -16.20 -1.83
C GLU A 361 0.69 -17.11 -1.52
N ARG A 362 -0.27 -17.26 -2.43
CA ARG A 362 -1.51 -18.04 -2.15
C ARG A 362 -1.34 -19.54 -2.36
N VAL A 363 -0.22 -20.00 -2.89
CA VAL A 363 0.04 -21.43 -3.12
C VAL A 363 0.52 -22.06 -1.82
N THR A 364 -0.37 -22.80 -1.16
CA THR A 364 -0.01 -23.67 -0.04
C THR A 364 0.82 -24.83 -0.59
N PRO A 365 2.04 -25.09 -0.07
CA PRO A 365 2.78 -26.28 -0.46
C PRO A 365 1.94 -27.54 -0.16
N PRO A 366 1.90 -28.54 -1.04
CA PRO A 366 1.13 -29.76 -0.82
C PRO A 366 1.57 -30.57 0.41
N ALA A 367 2.73 -30.26 1.00
CA ALA A 367 3.16 -30.76 2.30
C ALA A 367 4.10 -29.74 3.00
N GLY A 368 3.79 -29.37 4.25
CA GLY A 368 4.65 -28.55 5.11
C GLY A 368 4.23 -27.08 5.27
N PRO A 369 4.75 -26.38 6.30
CA PRO A 369 4.46 -24.97 6.51
C PRO A 369 5.06 -24.11 5.37
N LYS A 370 4.31 -23.08 4.94
CA LYS A 370 4.79 -22.09 3.97
C LYS A 370 6.06 -21.40 4.51
N PRO A 371 7.13 -21.25 3.70
CA PRO A 371 8.28 -20.45 4.10
C PRO A 371 7.87 -19.02 4.47
N LEU A 372 8.40 -18.51 5.57
CA LEU A 372 8.23 -17.15 6.04
C LEU A 372 8.95 -16.19 5.09
N SER A 373 8.27 -15.20 4.55
CA SER A 373 8.95 -14.05 3.92
C SER A 373 9.57 -13.15 4.99
N LEU A 374 10.47 -12.24 4.59
CA LEU A 374 11.02 -11.21 5.50
C LEU A 374 9.89 -10.40 6.16
N ASN A 375 8.90 -9.94 5.37
CA ASN A 375 7.74 -9.21 5.87
C ASN A 375 6.94 -10.04 6.89
N GLU A 376 6.66 -11.31 6.62
CA GLU A 376 5.91 -12.17 7.53
C GLU A 376 6.70 -12.42 8.84
N ALA A 377 8.00 -12.71 8.74
CA ALA A 377 8.85 -12.87 9.91
C ALA A 377 8.92 -11.58 10.74
N PHE A 378 9.10 -10.43 10.08
CA PHE A 378 9.12 -9.12 10.72
C PHE A 378 7.80 -8.82 11.44
N ARG A 379 6.66 -9.05 10.79
CA ARG A 379 5.32 -8.84 11.38
C ARG A 379 5.11 -9.69 12.62
N ARG A 380 5.50 -10.98 12.58
CA ARG A 380 5.42 -11.87 13.75
C ARG A 380 6.29 -11.42 14.92
N ILE A 381 7.41 -10.74 14.65
CA ILE A 381 8.32 -10.23 15.68
C ILE A 381 7.79 -8.92 16.29
N GLN A 382 7.35 -7.98 15.45
CA GLN A 382 7.01 -6.60 15.83
C GLN A 382 5.55 -6.42 16.24
N TYR A 383 4.59 -7.01 15.53
CA TYR A 383 3.15 -6.77 15.72
C TYR A 383 2.46 -7.91 16.47
N ARG A 384 3.11 -8.46 17.50
CA ARG A 384 2.62 -9.62 18.27
C ARG A 384 1.20 -9.36 18.78
N PRO A 385 0.21 -10.22 18.46
CA PRO A 385 -1.02 -10.24 19.24
C PRO A 385 -0.66 -10.55 20.70
N LEU A 386 -1.18 -9.79 21.66
CA LEU A 386 -0.99 -10.03 23.11
C LEU A 386 -1.26 -11.49 23.53
N ALA A 387 -2.05 -12.24 22.75
CA ALA A 387 -2.40 -13.64 22.97
C ALA A 387 -1.44 -14.69 22.36
N ALA A 388 -0.62 -14.34 21.36
CA ALA A 388 0.26 -15.29 20.68
C ALA A 388 1.69 -15.20 21.21
N LYS A 389 2.10 -16.15 22.06
CA LYS A 389 3.48 -16.34 22.52
C LYS A 389 4.38 -16.88 21.40
N THR A 390 4.54 -16.13 20.32
CA THR A 390 5.56 -16.45 19.31
C THR A 390 6.91 -15.98 19.84
N ASP A 391 7.85 -16.90 20.05
CA ASP A 391 9.23 -16.56 20.42
C ASP A 391 9.97 -15.97 19.20
N PRO A 392 10.43 -14.71 19.25
CA PRO A 392 11.20 -14.10 18.17
C PRO A 392 12.41 -14.93 17.76
N GLN A 393 13.07 -15.57 18.73
CA GLN A 393 14.23 -16.40 18.44
C GLN A 393 13.85 -17.63 17.62
N GLN A 394 12.67 -18.22 17.89
CA GLN A 394 12.12 -19.31 17.09
C GLN A 394 11.79 -18.84 15.67
N VAL A 395 11.23 -17.65 15.49
CA VAL A 395 10.95 -17.07 14.16
C VAL A 395 12.24 -16.86 13.39
N ILE A 396 13.24 -16.23 14.01
CA ILE A 396 14.55 -15.97 13.38
C ILE A 396 15.26 -17.28 13.02
N THR A 397 15.23 -18.28 13.91
CA THR A 397 15.84 -19.60 13.66
C THR A 397 15.13 -20.33 12.53
N THR A 398 13.80 -20.31 12.52
CA THR A 398 12.99 -20.87 11.42
C THR A 398 13.35 -20.16 10.12
N PHE A 399 13.36 -18.83 10.11
CA PHE A 399 13.70 -18.01 8.94
C PHE A 399 15.10 -18.31 8.38
N ALA A 400 16.10 -18.48 9.25
CA ALA A 400 17.47 -18.75 8.84
C ALA A 400 17.65 -20.12 8.16
N THR A 401 16.78 -21.08 8.45
CA THR A 401 16.96 -22.50 8.05
C THR A 401 15.99 -22.97 6.97
N GLN A 402 14.89 -22.24 6.74
CA GLN A 402 13.79 -22.64 5.86
C GLN A 402 14.06 -22.53 4.35
N LEU A 403 15.04 -21.71 3.93
CA LEU A 403 15.31 -21.43 2.52
C LEU A 403 16.76 -21.77 2.18
N PRO A 404 17.05 -23.01 1.76
CA PRO A 404 18.41 -23.41 1.40
C PRO A 404 18.88 -22.66 0.16
N GLY A 405 20.11 -22.12 0.21
CA GLY A 405 20.75 -21.49 -0.96
C GLY A 405 20.40 -20.02 -1.18
N ILE A 406 19.86 -19.31 -0.18
CA ILE A 406 19.89 -17.83 -0.19
C ILE A 406 21.37 -17.39 -0.09
N PRO A 407 21.83 -16.45 -0.95
CA PRO A 407 23.16 -15.87 -0.83
C PRO A 407 23.41 -15.31 0.57
N SER A 408 24.58 -15.59 1.16
CA SER A 408 24.87 -15.20 2.54
C SER A 408 24.70 -13.71 2.78
N ARG A 409 25.03 -12.86 1.79
CA ARG A 409 24.83 -11.41 1.89
C ARG A 409 23.36 -11.02 2.10
N ILE A 410 22.43 -11.65 1.39
CA ILE A 410 21.00 -11.39 1.53
C ILE A 410 20.53 -11.90 2.89
N LEU A 411 20.87 -13.15 3.22
CA LEU A 411 20.48 -13.76 4.49
C LEU A 411 21.02 -12.97 5.69
N ASP A 412 22.27 -12.52 5.65
CA ASP A 412 22.88 -11.72 6.71
C ASP A 412 22.14 -10.40 6.90
N GLN A 413 21.78 -9.69 5.82
CA GLN A 413 21.02 -8.45 5.89
C GLN A 413 19.61 -8.67 6.47
N GLU A 414 18.90 -9.69 6.01
CA GLU A 414 17.57 -10.06 6.52
C GLU A 414 17.62 -10.45 8.00
N LEU A 415 18.64 -11.23 8.41
CA LEU A 415 18.84 -11.58 9.81
C LEU A 415 19.21 -10.38 10.67
N PHE A 416 20.01 -9.43 10.16
CA PHE A 416 20.29 -8.17 10.85
C PHE A 416 18.99 -7.41 11.13
N ILE A 417 18.14 -7.25 10.11
CA ILE A 417 16.82 -6.61 10.23
C ILE A 417 15.99 -7.30 11.33
N LEU A 418 15.84 -8.63 11.25
CA LEU A 418 14.98 -9.38 12.18
C LEU A 418 15.51 -9.35 13.62
N LYS A 419 16.84 -9.43 13.81
CA LYS A 419 17.48 -9.35 15.14
C LYS A 419 17.30 -7.98 15.78
N VAL A 420 17.49 -6.91 15.01
CA VAL A 420 17.21 -5.55 15.49
C VAL A 420 15.73 -5.39 15.84
N ALA A 421 14.84 -5.88 14.98
CA ALA A 421 13.39 -5.84 15.21
C ALA A 421 12.96 -6.63 16.46
N ALA A 422 13.67 -7.71 16.81
CA ALA A 422 13.42 -8.50 18.01
C ALA A 422 13.97 -7.87 19.30
N ASN A 423 14.69 -6.74 19.20
CA ASN A 423 15.49 -6.18 20.29
C ASN A 423 16.48 -7.20 20.88
N GLN A 424 17.03 -8.06 20.01
CA GLN A 424 18.01 -9.11 20.33
C GLN A 424 19.25 -8.95 19.44
N PRO A 425 19.96 -7.80 19.48
CA PRO A 425 21.28 -7.74 18.87
C PRO A 425 22.17 -8.77 19.59
N ASP A 426 22.84 -9.68 18.85
CA ASP A 426 23.73 -10.69 19.44
C ASP A 426 24.70 -10.04 20.46
N ASP A 427 25.14 -10.79 21.49
CA ASP A 427 26.12 -10.35 22.49
C ASP A 427 27.46 -9.85 21.89
N ALA A 428 27.74 -10.17 20.63
CA ALA A 428 28.89 -9.66 19.88
C ALA A 428 28.54 -8.34 19.15
N ALA A 429 28.49 -7.22 19.89
CA ALA A 429 28.27 -5.88 19.34
C ALA A 429 29.14 -5.53 18.11
N GLY A 430 30.33 -6.14 17.98
CA GLY A 430 31.20 -6.00 16.81
C GLY A 430 30.62 -6.55 15.51
N LYS A 431 29.94 -7.71 15.54
CA LYS A 431 29.34 -8.32 14.35
C LYS A 431 28.16 -7.49 13.84
N MET A 432 27.29 -7.04 14.74
CA MET A 432 26.16 -6.19 14.38
C MET A 432 26.62 -4.85 13.79
N ARG A 433 27.68 -4.24 14.33
CA ARG A 433 28.29 -3.02 13.74
C ARG A 433 28.82 -3.25 12.32
N GLN A 434 29.47 -4.39 12.08
CA GLN A 434 29.95 -4.73 10.74
C GLN A 434 28.78 -4.91 9.75
N MET A 435 27.73 -5.62 10.17
CA MET A 435 26.52 -5.83 9.36
C MET A 435 25.79 -4.51 9.08
N ALA A 436 25.73 -3.61 10.06
CA ALA A 436 25.17 -2.27 9.88
C ALA A 436 25.97 -1.44 8.86
N ALA A 437 27.31 -1.45 8.95
CA ALA A 437 28.16 -0.75 7.99
C ALA A 437 28.01 -1.30 6.56
N GLN A 438 27.91 -2.63 6.42
CA GLN A 438 27.65 -3.28 5.14
C GLN A 438 26.28 -2.89 4.58
N SER A 439 25.24 -2.93 5.40
CA SER A 439 23.87 -2.57 5.01
C SER A 439 23.77 -1.10 4.61
N PHE A 440 24.44 -0.19 5.33
CA PHE A 440 24.55 1.22 4.94
C PHE A 440 25.21 1.40 3.57
N ASN A 441 26.37 0.75 3.35
CA ASN A 441 27.06 0.84 2.06
C ASN A 441 26.19 0.33 0.91
N GLN A 442 25.47 -0.77 1.12
CA GLN A 442 24.53 -1.30 0.15
C GLN A 442 23.39 -0.32 -0.14
N LEU A 443 22.74 0.22 0.90
CA LEU A 443 21.70 1.24 0.73
C LEU A 443 22.19 2.44 -0.08
N MET A 444 23.46 2.84 0.07
CA MET A 444 24.07 3.94 -0.67
C MET A 444 24.41 3.59 -2.12
N GLN A 445 24.55 2.32 -2.48
CA GLN A 445 24.82 1.85 -3.85
C GLN A 445 23.56 1.52 -4.65
N VAL A 446 22.50 1.04 -3.99
CA VAL A 446 21.29 0.60 -4.70
C VAL A 446 20.44 1.80 -5.14
N ASN A 447 19.98 1.82 -6.38
CA ASN A 447 19.16 2.90 -6.94
C ASN A 447 17.64 2.64 -6.89
N HIS A 448 17.23 1.51 -6.34
CA HIS A 448 15.83 1.13 -6.11
C HIS A 448 15.74 0.54 -4.71
N TRP A 449 14.86 1.08 -3.86
CA TRP A 449 14.69 0.59 -2.49
C TRP A 449 13.40 -0.20 -2.37
N GLU A 450 13.53 -1.50 -2.13
CA GLU A 450 12.41 -2.39 -1.94
C GLU A 450 12.12 -2.58 -0.46
N ALA A 451 11.22 -3.51 -0.12
CA ALA A 451 10.86 -3.79 1.26
C ALA A 451 12.09 -4.04 2.16
N MET A 452 13.06 -4.85 1.70
CA MET A 452 14.29 -5.13 2.46
C MET A 452 15.12 -3.87 2.74
N GLU A 453 15.28 -2.99 1.74
CA GLU A 453 15.97 -1.72 1.92
C GLU A 453 15.21 -0.80 2.89
N MET A 454 13.87 -0.74 2.82
CA MET A 454 13.06 0.04 3.75
C MET A 454 13.14 -0.47 5.19
N TYR A 455 13.12 -1.80 5.41
CA TYR A 455 13.36 -2.37 6.73
C TYR A 455 14.78 -2.07 7.24
N SER A 456 15.77 -2.07 6.34
CA SER A 456 17.16 -1.74 6.67
C SER A 456 17.29 -0.31 7.20
N VAL A 457 16.58 0.65 6.60
CA VAL A 457 16.56 2.05 7.07
C VAL A 457 16.15 2.11 8.55
N GLN A 458 15.07 1.43 8.93
CA GLN A 458 14.61 1.37 10.32
C GLN A 458 15.64 0.66 11.22
N ALA A 459 16.18 -0.48 10.78
CA ALA A 459 17.12 -1.26 11.58
C ALA A 459 18.46 -0.53 11.85
N LEU A 460 18.88 0.34 10.93
CA LEU A 460 20.15 1.06 11.00
C LEU A 460 20.15 2.25 11.96
N VAL A 461 18.98 2.70 12.43
CA VAL A 461 18.85 3.94 13.22
C VAL A 461 19.78 3.98 14.42
N ASN A 462 19.97 2.87 15.13
CA ASN A 462 20.81 2.81 16.34
C ASN A 462 22.30 2.57 16.07
N TRP A 463 22.69 2.38 14.80
CA TRP A 463 24.04 1.95 14.43
C TRP A 463 24.82 3.00 13.64
N LEU A 464 24.12 3.97 13.06
CA LEU A 464 24.72 5.03 12.26
C LEU A 464 24.91 6.31 13.07
N ASP A 465 25.89 7.12 12.68
CA ASP A 465 26.06 8.48 13.19
C ASP A 465 25.06 9.46 12.53
N PRO A 466 24.88 10.69 13.07
CA PRO A 466 23.94 11.66 12.51
C PRO A 466 24.19 12.00 11.02
N ALA A 467 25.44 12.06 10.57
CA ALA A 467 25.75 12.38 9.18
C ALA A 467 25.34 11.24 8.24
N GLN A 468 25.62 9.99 8.62
CA GLN A 468 25.18 8.80 7.91
C GLN A 468 23.65 8.69 7.87
N LEU A 469 22.98 8.96 8.99
CA LEU A 469 21.51 8.99 9.04
C LEU A 469 20.95 10.04 8.07
N ALA A 470 21.53 11.24 8.04
CA ALA A 470 21.10 12.29 7.13
C ALA A 470 21.24 11.87 5.65
N LEU A 471 22.34 11.18 5.31
CA LEU A 471 22.53 10.62 3.96
C LEU A 471 21.48 9.57 3.61
N VAL A 472 21.16 8.66 4.54
CA VAL A 472 20.13 7.62 4.36
C VAL A 472 18.78 8.27 4.06
N PHE A 473 18.31 9.18 4.92
CA PHE A 473 16.99 9.78 4.74
C PHE A 473 16.90 10.67 3.50
N ASN A 474 17.92 11.49 3.21
CA ASN A 474 17.92 12.29 1.98
C ASN A 474 17.96 11.43 0.71
N LYS A 475 18.71 10.32 0.72
CA LYS A 475 18.69 9.37 -0.39
C LYS A 475 17.33 8.71 -0.55
N GLY A 476 16.74 8.21 0.55
CA GLY A 476 15.42 7.60 0.52
C GLY A 476 14.36 8.55 -0.01
N TRP A 477 14.36 9.80 0.45
CA TRP A 477 13.46 10.84 -0.08
C TRP A 477 13.64 11.05 -1.59
N ARG A 478 14.88 11.15 -2.06
CA ARG A 478 15.17 11.26 -3.50
C ARG A 478 14.62 10.07 -4.28
N LEU A 479 14.77 8.85 -3.76
CA LEU A 479 14.30 7.64 -4.42
C LEU A 479 12.77 7.56 -4.47
N MET A 480 12.07 7.86 -3.38
CA MET A 480 10.60 7.90 -3.35
C MET A 480 10.02 8.95 -4.32
N LYS A 481 10.72 10.07 -4.54
CA LYS A 481 10.32 11.03 -5.58
C LYS A 481 10.47 10.53 -7.01
N LEU A 482 11.41 9.60 -7.24
CA LEU A 482 11.68 9.00 -8.55
C LEU A 482 10.80 7.76 -8.80
N HIS A 483 10.48 7.06 -7.72
CA HIS A 483 9.73 5.82 -7.70
C HIS A 483 8.66 5.95 -6.58
N PRO A 484 7.49 6.55 -6.88
CA PRO A 484 6.45 6.73 -5.85
C PRO A 484 5.82 5.41 -5.40
N GLU A 485 5.92 4.35 -6.22
CA GLU A 485 5.40 3.01 -5.93
C GLU A 485 6.28 2.21 -4.94
N LEU A 486 7.29 2.82 -4.32
CA LEU A 486 8.19 2.11 -3.39
C LEU A 486 7.42 1.68 -2.14
N ILE A 487 7.38 0.37 -1.92
CA ILE A 487 6.63 -0.22 -0.83
C ILE A 487 7.47 -0.28 0.44
N GLY A 488 6.80 -0.14 1.59
CA GLY A 488 7.44 -0.11 2.90
C GLY A 488 7.82 1.30 3.38
N GLY A 489 7.29 2.36 2.75
CA GLY A 489 7.49 3.75 3.18
C GLY A 489 7.20 3.99 4.68
N VAL A 490 6.29 3.22 5.27
CA VAL A 490 6.06 3.20 6.73
C VAL A 490 7.34 2.96 7.54
N HIS A 491 8.21 2.03 7.12
CA HIS A 491 9.45 1.71 7.83
C HIS A 491 10.49 2.83 7.68
N TYR A 492 10.52 3.50 6.53
CA TYR A 492 11.28 4.72 6.35
C TYR A 492 10.82 5.82 7.33
N CYS A 493 9.51 6.05 7.43
CA CYS A 493 8.94 7.06 8.32
C CYS A 493 9.19 6.75 9.81
N ILE A 494 8.98 5.50 10.23
CA ILE A 494 9.27 5.04 11.60
C ILE A 494 10.76 5.22 11.92
N GLY A 495 11.64 4.76 11.03
CA GLY A 495 13.08 4.92 11.18
C GLY A 495 13.48 6.39 11.30
N PHE A 496 12.88 7.27 10.50
CA PHE A 496 13.11 8.72 10.57
C PHE A 496 12.74 9.30 11.93
N CYS A 497 11.53 9.00 12.43
CA CYS A 497 11.08 9.47 13.74
C CYS A 497 12.02 9.00 14.87
N GLN A 498 12.46 7.74 14.82
CA GLN A 498 13.41 7.18 15.77
C GLN A 498 14.77 7.88 15.68
N ALA A 499 15.28 8.14 14.47
CA ALA A 499 16.54 8.83 14.25
C ALA A 499 16.51 10.27 14.76
N VAL A 500 15.45 11.03 14.46
CA VAL A 500 15.26 12.40 14.98
C VAL A 500 15.31 12.42 16.50
N ARG A 501 14.54 11.55 17.16
CA ARG A 501 14.54 11.46 18.62
C ARG A 501 15.92 11.12 19.16
N ARG A 502 16.55 10.06 18.61
CA ARG A 502 17.88 9.60 19.02
C ARG A 502 18.93 10.70 18.89
N VAL A 503 18.97 11.40 17.76
CA VAL A 503 19.95 12.47 17.51
C VAL A 503 19.77 13.61 18.51
N VAL A 504 18.52 14.01 18.79
CA VAL A 504 18.23 15.03 19.81
C VAL A 504 18.69 14.60 21.21
N THR A 505 18.51 13.33 21.57
CA THR A 505 18.84 12.85 22.92
C THR A 505 20.30 12.47 23.12
N GLU A 506 20.92 11.82 22.14
CA GLU A 506 22.26 11.23 22.25
C GLU A 506 23.34 12.11 21.59
N PHE A 507 22.97 12.96 20.62
CA PHE A 507 23.90 13.80 19.86
C PHE A 507 23.44 15.27 19.82
N PRO A 508 23.12 15.90 20.96
CA PRO A 508 22.48 17.22 21.00
C PRO A 508 23.27 18.32 20.29
N SER A 509 24.61 18.24 20.26
CA SER A 509 25.45 19.21 19.55
C SER A 509 25.35 19.14 18.02
N GLN A 510 24.88 18.02 17.45
CA GLN A 510 24.69 17.82 16.02
C GLN A 510 23.21 17.91 15.62
N ALA A 511 22.30 18.01 16.59
CA ALA A 511 20.87 17.84 16.35
C ALA A 511 20.27 18.98 15.52
N GLU A 512 20.66 20.24 15.74
CA GLU A 512 20.14 21.35 14.92
C GLU A 512 20.56 21.22 13.45
N GLU A 513 21.82 20.88 13.20
CA GLU A 513 22.34 20.66 11.84
C GLU A 513 21.64 19.47 11.18
N PHE A 514 21.47 18.37 11.91
CA PHE A 514 20.76 17.18 11.42
C PHE A 514 19.32 17.51 10.99
N ILE A 515 18.55 18.20 11.85
CA ILE A 515 17.16 18.56 11.54
C ILE A 515 17.06 19.54 10.37
N ALA A 516 18.03 20.45 10.23
CA ALA A 516 18.07 21.41 9.13
C ALA A 516 18.24 20.74 7.75
N GLN A 517 18.65 19.47 7.67
CA GLN A 517 18.74 18.71 6.42
C GLN A 517 17.38 18.33 5.82
N PHE A 518 16.29 18.44 6.59
CA PHE A 518 14.98 17.89 6.21
C PHE A 518 13.91 18.96 5.97
N THR A 519 14.31 20.15 5.50
CA THR A 519 13.36 21.23 5.15
C THR A 519 12.36 20.81 4.07
N TRP A 520 12.70 19.81 3.26
CA TRP A 520 11.80 19.23 2.27
C TRP A 520 10.50 18.66 2.86
N LEU A 521 10.44 18.33 4.16
CA LEU A 521 9.18 17.95 4.84
C LEU A 521 8.17 19.10 4.91
N GLU A 522 8.63 20.36 4.90
CA GLU A 522 7.77 21.55 4.93
C GLU A 522 7.66 22.24 3.57
N ASP A 523 8.67 22.12 2.71
CA ASP A 523 8.82 22.97 1.52
C ASP A 523 8.66 22.23 0.18
N ASP A 524 8.88 20.91 0.13
CA ASP A 524 8.80 20.15 -1.12
C ASP A 524 7.33 19.88 -1.48
N PRO A 525 6.85 20.25 -2.69
CA PRO A 525 5.46 19.97 -3.09
C PRO A 525 5.17 18.48 -3.21
N LYS A 526 6.19 17.64 -3.47
CA LYS A 526 5.99 16.18 -3.55
C LYS A 526 5.82 15.50 -2.18
N ARG A 527 5.96 16.24 -1.07
CA ARG A 527 5.93 15.67 0.29
C ARG A 527 4.68 14.85 0.59
N GLU A 528 3.59 15.10 -0.14
CA GLU A 528 2.33 14.36 -0.03
C GLU A 528 2.53 12.83 -0.07
N LEU A 529 3.48 12.36 -0.90
CA LEU A 529 3.89 10.95 -0.99
C LEU A 529 4.23 10.33 0.38
N LEU A 530 4.61 11.15 1.36
CA LEU A 530 4.85 10.74 2.74
C LEU A 530 3.73 11.19 3.66
N ILE A 531 3.35 12.47 3.63
CA ILE A 531 2.46 13.08 4.63
C ILE A 531 0.98 12.70 4.47
N ALA A 532 0.58 12.10 3.34
CA ALA A 532 -0.74 11.48 3.20
C ALA A 532 -0.91 10.25 4.12
N THR A 533 0.18 9.71 4.66
CA THR A 533 0.16 8.58 5.61
C THR A 533 0.22 9.04 7.07
N PRO A 534 -0.36 8.29 8.03
CA PRO A 534 -0.25 8.62 9.46
C PRO A 534 1.21 8.77 9.93
N TYR A 535 2.12 7.99 9.37
CA TYR A 535 3.54 8.04 9.72
C TYR A 535 4.26 9.26 9.16
N GLY A 536 3.84 9.80 8.01
CA GLY A 536 4.34 11.07 7.51
C GLY A 536 3.92 12.25 8.38
N TRP A 537 2.70 12.23 8.94
CA TRP A 537 2.30 13.18 9.99
C TRP A 537 3.20 13.09 11.22
N GLN A 538 3.54 11.86 11.64
CA GLN A 538 4.45 11.65 12.76
C GLN A 538 5.86 12.20 12.48
N MET A 539 6.39 12.04 11.25
CA MET A 539 7.68 12.61 10.86
C MET A 539 7.70 14.13 10.96
N LEU A 540 6.70 14.80 10.38
CA LEU A 540 6.58 16.25 10.44
C LEU A 540 6.48 16.71 11.91
N GLY A 541 5.62 16.07 12.70
CA GLY A 541 5.48 16.36 14.12
C GLY A 541 6.78 16.17 14.91
N ALA A 542 7.53 15.10 14.63
CA ALA A 542 8.81 14.82 15.25
C ALA A 542 9.84 15.92 14.95
N CYS A 543 9.94 16.40 13.71
CA CYS A 543 10.81 17.52 13.36
C CYS A 543 10.39 18.82 14.04
N LEU A 544 9.10 19.13 14.10
CA LEU A 544 8.59 20.34 14.76
C LEU A 544 8.88 20.32 16.26
N PHE A 545 8.64 19.19 16.94
CA PHE A 545 8.93 19.04 18.36
C PHE A 545 10.43 19.03 18.65
N ALA A 546 11.25 18.37 17.82
CA ALA A 546 12.70 18.43 17.89
C ALA A 546 13.22 19.87 17.79
N ALA A 547 12.77 20.60 16.78
CA ALA A 547 13.15 22.00 16.61
C ALA A 547 12.74 22.84 17.82
N TYR A 548 11.53 22.64 18.36
CA TYR A 548 11.11 23.37 19.55
C TYR A 548 11.92 22.99 20.80
N SER A 549 12.23 21.71 21.02
CA SER A 549 13.01 21.28 22.19
C SER A 549 14.45 21.77 22.16
N LEU A 550 15.06 21.86 20.97
CA LEU A 550 16.45 22.31 20.81
C LEU A 550 16.61 23.83 21.00
N ALA A 551 15.70 24.64 20.47
CA ALA A 551 15.69 26.08 20.74
C ALA A 551 14.26 26.63 20.85
N PRO A 552 13.68 26.63 22.06
CA PRO A 552 12.32 27.10 22.30
C PRO A 552 12.14 28.57 21.88
N SER A 553 11.07 28.84 21.12
CA SER A 553 10.66 30.20 20.74
C SER A 553 9.16 30.27 20.50
N ALA A 554 8.59 31.48 20.56
CA ALA A 554 7.17 31.69 20.26
C ALA A 554 6.80 31.19 18.84
N LYS A 555 7.69 31.41 17.86
CA LYS A 555 7.50 30.94 16.48
C LYS A 555 7.46 29.41 16.38
N ARG A 556 8.42 28.70 16.99
CA ARG A 556 8.46 27.23 16.96
C ARG A 556 7.30 26.63 17.75
N ARG A 557 6.92 27.24 18.87
CA ARG A 557 5.72 26.88 19.63
C ARG A 557 4.45 26.99 18.79
N ALA A 558 4.26 28.10 18.07
CA ALA A 558 3.09 28.31 17.22
C ALA A 558 3.00 27.26 16.10
N LYS A 559 4.12 26.82 15.52
CA LYS A 559 4.15 25.71 14.56
C LYS A 559 3.68 24.39 15.19
N CYS A 560 4.18 24.06 16.38
CA CYS A 560 3.74 22.87 17.13
C CYS A 560 2.24 22.90 17.44
N GLU A 561 1.73 24.04 17.89
CA GLU A 561 0.30 24.28 18.15
C GLU A 561 -0.55 24.08 16.90
N GLN A 562 -0.15 24.72 15.81
CA GLN A 562 -0.82 24.60 14.53
C GLN A 562 -0.83 23.15 14.03
N PHE A 563 0.29 22.43 14.13
CA PHE A 563 0.35 21.02 13.77
C PHE A 563 -0.63 20.17 14.58
N VAL A 564 -0.63 20.30 15.92
CA VAL A 564 -1.53 19.53 16.81
C VAL A 564 -2.98 19.80 16.46
N HIS A 565 -3.37 21.07 16.29
CA HIS A 565 -4.75 21.43 15.93
C HIS A 565 -5.18 20.86 14.59
N ARG A 566 -4.28 20.91 13.59
CA ARG A 566 -4.56 20.35 12.26
C ARG A 566 -4.69 18.83 12.30
N ALA A 567 -3.78 18.15 12.98
CA ALA A 567 -3.80 16.70 13.15
C ALA A 567 -5.10 16.23 13.84
N LEU A 568 -5.50 16.88 14.94
CA LEU A 568 -6.74 16.55 15.64
C LEU A 568 -7.98 16.77 14.77
N ARG A 569 -8.00 17.82 13.94
CA ARG A 569 -9.13 18.13 13.06
C ARG A 569 -9.38 17.09 12.00
N VAL A 570 -8.32 16.52 11.44
CA VAL A 570 -8.40 15.50 10.38
C VAL A 570 -8.37 14.08 10.94
N GLY A 571 -8.59 13.90 12.24
CA GLY A 571 -8.71 12.56 12.86
C GLY A 571 -7.39 11.89 13.23
N GLN A 572 -6.25 12.55 13.09
CA GLN A 572 -4.91 12.02 13.41
C GLN A 572 -4.56 12.14 14.92
N GLY A 573 -5.54 11.93 15.79
CA GLY A 573 -5.36 12.07 17.24
C GLY A 573 -4.40 11.04 17.85
N ASN A 574 -4.38 9.83 17.31
CA ASN A 574 -3.41 8.79 17.67
C ASN A 574 -1.97 9.26 17.43
N ILE A 575 -1.70 9.98 16.35
CA ILE A 575 -0.36 10.52 16.04
C ILE A 575 0.05 11.55 17.08
N VAL A 576 -0.86 12.43 17.49
CA VAL A 576 -0.62 13.39 18.58
C VAL A 576 -0.33 12.66 19.90
N THR A 577 -1.05 11.59 20.21
CA THR A 577 -0.80 10.74 21.38
C THR A 577 0.58 10.08 21.33
N THR A 578 0.95 9.48 20.20
CA THR A 578 2.26 8.84 20.00
C THR A 578 3.40 9.84 20.16
N LEU A 579 3.28 11.02 19.54
CA LEU A 579 4.26 12.10 19.73
C LEU A 579 4.29 12.58 21.18
N GLY A 580 3.15 12.61 21.87
CA GLY A 580 3.05 12.83 23.30
C GLY A 580 3.92 11.89 24.12
N HIS A 581 3.81 10.59 23.85
CA HIS A 581 4.65 9.58 24.49
C HIS A 581 6.13 9.74 24.13
N ASP A 582 6.45 9.98 22.86
CA ASP A 582 7.84 10.00 22.40
C ASP A 582 8.62 11.23 22.85
N TRP A 583 7.94 12.37 23.01
CA TRP A 583 8.56 13.66 23.28
C TRP A 583 8.31 14.21 24.68
N HIS A 584 7.53 13.52 25.55
CA HIS A 584 7.19 14.06 26.88
C HIS A 584 8.41 14.47 27.71
N ALA A 585 9.53 13.75 27.59
CA ALA A 585 10.73 13.98 28.40
C ALA A 585 11.57 15.15 27.89
N LEU A 586 11.33 15.59 26.64
CA LEU A 586 12.09 16.62 25.95
C LEU A 586 11.32 17.94 25.83
N LEU A 587 10.03 17.92 26.16
CA LEU A 587 9.14 19.07 26.10
C LEU A 587 8.83 19.57 27.53
N PRO A 588 8.45 20.85 27.70
CA PRO A 588 7.99 21.35 28.99
C PRO A 588 6.81 20.52 29.52
N GLU A 589 6.74 20.40 30.85
CA GLU A 589 5.67 19.65 31.50
C GLU A 589 4.28 20.14 31.05
N GLY A 590 3.41 19.18 30.74
CA GLY A 590 2.06 19.45 30.27
C GLY A 590 1.99 20.24 28.95
N PHE A 591 3.06 20.32 28.16
CA PHE A 591 3.04 21.04 26.87
C PHE A 591 1.96 20.47 25.95
N LEU A 592 2.08 19.22 25.52
CA LEU A 592 1.10 18.59 24.62
C LEU A 592 -0.31 18.46 25.21
N PRO A 593 -0.50 18.04 26.48
CA PRO A 593 -1.82 18.05 27.12
C PRO A 593 -2.53 19.41 27.05
N ARG A 594 -1.80 20.52 27.27
CA ARG A 594 -2.37 21.87 27.14
C ARG A 594 -2.77 22.20 25.71
N LEU A 595 -1.98 21.77 24.72
CA LEU A 595 -2.31 21.98 23.31
C LEU A 595 -3.57 21.19 22.92
N ILE A 596 -3.68 19.94 23.36
CA ILE A 596 -4.87 19.11 23.13
C ILE A 596 -6.09 19.73 23.82
N GLN A 597 -5.97 20.19 25.06
CA GLN A 597 -7.06 20.86 25.78
C GLN A 597 -7.52 22.15 25.08
N SER A 598 -6.59 22.88 24.45
CA SER A 598 -6.95 24.11 23.71
C SER A 598 -7.74 23.85 22.42
N TYR A 599 -7.77 22.61 21.93
CA TYR A 599 -8.44 22.22 20.69
C TYR A 599 -9.95 21.96 20.87
N GLN A 600 -10.57 22.26 22.02
CA GLN A 600 -12.00 21.97 22.25
C GLN A 600 -12.88 22.36 21.04
N PRO A 601 -13.57 21.38 20.42
CA PRO A 601 -14.24 21.56 19.12
C PRO A 601 -15.46 22.47 19.16
#